data_AF-A0A1D8GQ93-F1
#
_entry.id   AF-A0A1D8GQ93-F1
#
_cell.length_a   1.000
_cell.length_b   1.000
_cell.length_c   1.000
_cell.angle_alpha   90.00
_cell.angle_beta   90.00
_cell.angle_gamma   90.00
#
_symmetry.space_group_name_H-M   'P 1'
#
loop_
_entity.id
_entity.type
_entity.pdbx_description
1 polymer ?
#
loop_
_entity_poly.entity_id
_entity_poly.type
_entity_poly.pdbx_seq_one_letter_code
_entity_poly.pdbx_strand_id
1 'polypeptide(L)' 'MVFKNQLGRTNKITVENAKIDLSESDVQAAMQTIIEKNIFKTSGGDFVAIEGAKIITTNVEELV' A
#
# COMPACT_ATOMS: atom_id res chain seq x y z
N MET A 1 -2.65 0.02 -1.55
CA MET A 1 -1.23 -0.21 -1.90
C MET A 1 -1.11 -1.46 -2.76
N VAL A 2 -0.39 -1.41 -3.87
CA VAL A 2 -0.25 -2.53 -4.81
C VAL A 2 1.23 -2.88 -4.98
N PHE A 3 1.56 -4.15 -4.77
CA PHE A 3 2.92 -4.68 -4.80
C PHE A 3 3.01 -5.87 -5.75
N LYS A 4 4.18 -6.03 -6.37
CA LYS A 4 4.51 -7.20 -7.18
C LYS A 4 5.50 -8.07 -6.42
N ASN A 5 5.23 -9.37 -6.36
CA ASN A 5 6.13 -10.32 -5.71
C ASN A 5 7.14 -10.93 -6.69
N GLN A 6 8.10 -11.70 -6.17
CA GLN A 6 9.14 -12.38 -6.93
C GLN A 6 8.59 -13.23 -8.09
N LEU A 7 7.42 -13.85 -7.90
CA LEU A 7 6.75 -14.66 -8.92
C LEU A 7 5.95 -13.83 -9.94
N GLY A 8 6.06 -12.50 -9.91
CA GLY A 8 5.37 -11.58 -10.79
C GLY A 8 3.87 -11.42 -10.49
N ARG A 9 3.38 -11.95 -9.36
CA ARG A 9 1.99 -11.84 -8.94
C ARG A 9 1.76 -10.53 -8.20
N THR A 10 0.64 -9.90 -8.49
CA THR A 10 0.23 -8.65 -7.87
C THR A 10 -0.55 -8.94 -6.59
N ASN A 11 -0.15 -8.28 -5.50
CA ASN A 11 -0.79 -8.34 -4.19
C ASN A 11 -1.25 -6.94 -3.80
N LYS A 12 -2.42 -6.85 -3.18
CA LYS A 12 -2.99 -5.57 -2.73
C LYS A 12 -3.06 -5.55 -1.22
N ILE A 13 -2.59 -4.46 -0.63
CA ILE A 13 -2.72 -4.15 0.79
C ILE A 13 -3.63 -2.93 0.90
N THR A 14 -4.71 -3.08 1.64
CA THR A 14 -5.61 -1.98 2.01
C THR A 14 -5.28 -1.57 3.44
N VAL A 15 -5.08 -0.28 3.64
CA VAL A 15 -4.86 0.29 4.97
C VAL A 15 -6.13 1.06 5.33
N GLU A 16 -6.85 0.57 6.32
CA GLU A 16 -8.00 1.28 6.89
C GLU A 16 -7.53 2.33 7.90
N ASN A 17 -8.31 3.41 8.07
CA ASN A 17 -7.97 4.54 8.95
C ASN A 17 -6.59 5.16 8.65
N ALA A 18 -6.24 5.25 7.37
CA ALA A 18 -5.05 5.95 6.94
C ALA A 18 -5.12 7.43 7.37
N LYS A 19 -3.98 7.98 7.78
CA LYS A 19 -3.89 9.39 8.23
C LYS A 19 -4.36 10.32 7.11
N ILE A 20 -5.07 11.39 7.46
CA ILE A 20 -5.64 12.34 6.49
C ILE A 20 -4.56 13.14 5.75
N ASP A 21 -3.48 13.52 6.44
CA ASP A 21 -2.35 14.26 5.86
C ASP A 21 -1.27 13.32 5.31
N LEU A 22 -1.65 12.38 4.44
CA LEU A 22 -0.68 11.52 3.76
C LEU A 22 -0.22 12.18 2.45
N SER A 23 1.08 12.40 2.34
CA SER A 23 1.72 12.78 1.08
C SER A 23 2.09 11.55 0.24
N GLU A 24 2.33 11.76 -1.05
CA GLU A 24 2.85 10.70 -1.93
C GLU A 24 4.19 10.13 -1.41
N SER A 25 5.06 10.99 -0.87
CA SER A 25 6.33 10.57 -0.28
C SER A 25 6.17 9.69 0.95
N ASP A 26 5.19 9.97 1.82
CA ASP A 26 4.93 9.15 3.00
C ASP A 26 4.46 7.75 2.60
N VAL A 27 3.57 7.69 1.61
CA VAL A 27 3.07 6.42 1.07
C VAL A 27 4.19 5.63 0.42
N GLN A 28 5.06 6.27 -0.36
CA GLN A 28 6.21 5.62 -0.97
C GLN A 28 7.21 5.12 0.06
N ALA A 29 7.51 5.91 1.11
CA ALA A 29 8.39 5.49 2.19
C ALA A 29 7.82 4.30 2.98
N ALA A 30 6.52 4.29 3.25
CA ALA A 30 5.85 3.16 3.88
C ALA A 30 5.92 1.90 3.01
N MET A 31 5.68 2.03 1.69
CA MET A 31 5.82 0.93 0.74
C MET A 31 7.24 0.38 0.66
N GLN A 32 8.25 1.25 0.65
CA GLN A 32 9.66 0.86 0.66
C GLN A 32 10.01 0.11 1.94
N THR A 33 9.55 0.62 3.09
CA THR A 33 9.74 -0.02 4.39
C THR A 33 9.09 -1.41 4.43
N ILE A 34 7.91 -1.59 3.82
CA ILE A 34 7.23 -2.89 3.71
C ILE A 34 8.09 -3.91 2.94
N ILE A 35 8.71 -3.47 1.83
CA ILE A 35 9.62 -4.31 1.03
C ILE A 35 10.90 -4.63 1.81
N GLU A 36 11.55 -3.62 2.41
CA GLU A 36 12.77 -3.80 3.20
C GLU A 36 12.58 -4.70 4.41
N LYS A 37 11.48 -4.51 5.14
CA LYS A 37 11.17 -5.32 6.31
C LYS A 37 10.89 -6.77 5.91
N ASN A 38 10.43 -7.00 4.69
CA ASN A 38 10.14 -8.32 4.14
C ASN A 38 9.32 -9.20 5.11
N ILE A 39 8.41 -8.55 5.85
CA ILE A 39 7.59 -9.18 6.89
C ILE A 39 6.34 -9.84 6.32
N PHE A 40 6.00 -9.56 5.07
CA PHE A 40 4.83 -10.11 4.39
C PHE A 40 5.24 -11.20 3.41
N LYS A 41 5.10 -12.46 3.83
CA LYS A 41 5.26 -13.62 2.95
C LYS A 41 3.97 -13.86 2.17
N THR A 42 4.04 -13.75 0.85
CA THR A 42 2.94 -14.15 -0.03
C THR A 42 3.18 -15.54 -0.60
N SER A 43 2.15 -16.16 -1.17
CA SER A 43 2.29 -17.47 -1.85
C SER A 43 3.27 -17.45 -3.02
N GLY A 44 3.63 -16.27 -3.54
CA GLY A 44 4.65 -16.10 -4.58
C GLY A 44 5.95 -15.45 -4.09
N GLY A 45 6.24 -15.56 -2.79
CA GLY A 45 7.44 -15.01 -2.16
C GLY A 45 7.30 -13.56 -1.75
N ASP A 46 8.44 -12.89 -1.66
CA ASP A 46 8.58 -11.56 -1.09
C ASP A 46 8.16 -10.47 -2.08
N PHE A 47 7.78 -9.29 -1.58
CA PHE A 47 7.54 -8.13 -2.43
C PHE A 47 8.86 -7.63 -3.01
N VAL A 48 8.93 -7.46 -4.33
CA VAL A 48 10.15 -7.00 -5.04
C VAL A 48 9.97 -5.66 -5.72
N ALA A 49 8.74 -5.25 -6.00
CA ALA A 49 8.47 -3.98 -6.66
C ALA A 49 7.15 -3.37 -6.17
N ILE A 50 7.15 -2.04 -6.16
CA ILE A 50 5.94 -1.23 -5.96
C ILE A 50 5.28 -1.07 -7.32
N GLU A 51 4.05 -1.55 -7.46
CA GLU A 51 3.28 -1.40 -8.70
C GLU A 51 2.44 -0.12 -8.68
N GLY A 52 2.03 0.33 -7.49
CA GLY A 52 1.45 1.66 -7.31
C GLY A 52 0.64 1.83 -6.03
N ALA A 53 0.26 3.07 -5.74
CA ALA A 53 -0.61 3.43 -4.64
C ALA A 53 -1.83 4.19 -5.16
N LYS A 54 -2.92 4.14 -4.39
CA LYS A 54 -4.05 5.05 -4.54
C LYS A 54 -4.43 5.54 -3.15
N ILE A 55 -4.50 6.85 -2.97
CA ILE A 55 -5.07 7.49 -1.79
C ILE A 55 -6.53 7.76 -2.16
N ILE A 56 -7.46 7.23 -1.37
CA ILE A 56 -8.89 7.44 -1.55
C ILE A 56 -9.37 8.18 -0.32
N THR A 57 -9.71 9.47 -0.49
CA THR A 57 -10.30 10.29 0.55
C THR A 57 -11.81 10.31 0.35
N THR A 58 -12.53 9.67 1.26
CA THR A 58 -14.00 9.70 1.26
C THR A 58 -14.47 10.72 2.29
N ASN A 59 -15.02 11.83 1.83
CA ASN A 59 -15.70 12.79 2.70
C ASN A 59 -17.19 12.42 2.72
N VAL A 60 -17.70 12.10 3.91
CA VAL A 60 -19.13 11.89 4.14
C VAL A 60 -19.66 13.13 4.84
N GLU A 61 -20.43 13.94 4.12
CA GLU A 61 -21.23 15.01 4.70
C GLU A 61 -22.67 14.54 4.80
N GLU A 62 -23.16 14.42 6.05
CA GLU A 62 -24.57 14.16 6.30
C GLU A 62 -25.33 15.49 6.13
N LEU A 63 -26.20 15.52 5.12
CA LEU A 63 -27.13 16.61 4.91
C LEU A 63 -28.47 16.16 5.51
N VAL A 64 -28.96 16.98 6.46
CA VAL A 64 -30.23 16.92 7.22
C VAL A 64 -31.30 15.93 6.74
#